data_AF-A0A256YSQ0-F1
#
_entry.id   AF-A0A256YSQ0-F1
#
_cell.length_a   1.000
_cell.length_b   1.000
_cell.length_c   1.000
_cell.angle_alpha   90.00
_cell.angle_beta   90.00
_cell.angle_gamma   90.00
#
_symmetry.space_group_name_H-M   'P 1'
#
loop_
_entity.id
_entity.type
_entity.pdbx_description
1 polymer ?
#
loop_
_entity_poly.entity_id
_entity_poly.type
_entity_poly.pdbx_seq_one_letter_code
_entity_poly.pdbx_strand_id
1 'polypeptide(L)' 'MDNSKVRKRDGRIVQFNTNKIVNAINKAFLSVGLDNKDKVGKLADEVVNELRKIYDGNIIHV' A
#
# COMPACT_ATOMS: atom_id res chain seq x y z
N MET A 1 -15.79 -6.40 -0.90
CA MET A 1 -16.07 -4.97 -0.66
C MET A 1 -14.91 -4.42 0.15
N ASP A 2 -13.90 -3.83 -0.49
CA ASP A 2 -12.80 -3.17 0.21
C ASP A 2 -13.23 -1.75 0.61
N ASN A 3 -13.81 -1.64 1.80
CA ASN A 3 -14.18 -0.35 2.41
C ASN A 3 -13.06 0.21 3.30
N SER A 4 -11.81 -0.24 3.12
CA SER A 4 -10.67 0.25 3.86
C SER A 4 -10.42 1.72 3.54
N LYS A 5 -10.35 2.55 4.58
CA LYS A 5 -10.09 3.99 4.47
C LYS A 5 -8.74 4.32 5.07
N VAL A 6 -8.11 5.33 4.50
CA VAL A 6 -6.81 5.85 4.91
C VAL A 6 -6.97 7.27 5.42
N ARG A 7 -6.60 7.52 6.67
CA ARG A 7 -6.44 8.86 7.20
C ARG A 7 -5.03 9.35 6.86
N LYS A 8 -4.97 10.40 6.05
CA LYS A 8 -3.74 11.09 5.68
C LYS A 8 -3.25 11.96 6.83
N ARG A 9 -1.96 12.32 6.79
CA ARG A 9 -1.29 13.31 7.65
C ARG A 9 -2.03 14.63 7.87
N ASP A 10 -2.75 15.10 6.85
CA ASP A 10 -3.54 16.34 6.93
C ASP A 10 -4.93 16.14 7.58
N GLY A 11 -5.23 14.93 8.05
CA GLY A 11 -6.49 14.56 8.68
C GLY A 11 -7.55 14.08 7.70
N ARG A 12 -7.36 14.18 6.37
CA ARG A 12 -8.35 13.75 5.39
C ARG A 12 -8.46 12.22 5.35
N ILE A 13 -9.69 11.73 5.23
CA ILE A 13 -9.96 10.31 5.03
C ILE A 13 -10.22 10.07 3.54
N VAL A 14 -9.41 9.20 2.94
CA VAL A 14 -9.53 8.81 1.52
C VAL A 14 -9.73 7.31 1.41
N GLN A 15 -10.18 6.84 0.26
CA GLN A 15 -10.28 5.41 0.00
C GLN A 15 -8.88 4.80 -0.13
N PHE A 16 -8.68 3.63 0.46
CA PHE A 16 -7.45 2.86 0.30
C PHE A 16 -7.25 2.51 -1.17
N ASN A 17 -6.02 2.66 -1.66
CA ASN A 17 -5.67 2.37 -3.05
C ASN A 17 -4.34 1.63 -3.08
N THR A 18 -4.40 0.33 -3.39
CA THR A 18 -3.25 -0.57 -3.49
C THR A 18 -2.19 -0.07 -4.47
N ASN A 19 -2.58 0.59 -5.57
CA ASN A 19 -1.62 1.09 -6.57
C ASN A 19 -0.66 2.12 -5.97
N LYS A 20 -1.05 2.82 -4.89
CA LYS A 20 -0.14 3.75 -4.21
C LYS A 20 0.98 3.03 -3.47
N ILE A 21 0.71 1.85 -2.91
CA ILE A 21 1.72 1.01 -2.25
C ILE A 21 2.65 0.41 -3.31
N VAL A 22 2.08 -0.19 -4.36
CA VAL A 22 2.85 -0.74 -5.50
C VAL A 22 3.80 0.32 -6.06
N ASN A 23 3.33 1.53 -6.32
CA ASN A 23 4.15 2.61 -6.87
C ASN A 23 5.25 3.07 -5.91
N ALA A 24 4.98 3.11 -4.59
CA ALA A 24 5.99 3.49 -3.60
C ALA A 24 7.11 2.44 -3.52
N ILE A 25 6.75 1.15 -3.47
CA ILE A 25 7.70 0.04 -3.49
C ILE A 25 8.50 0.05 -4.81
N ASN A 26 7.83 0.22 -5.94
CA ASN A 26 8.49 0.29 -7.25
C ASN A 26 9.53 1.42 -7.31
N LYS A 27 9.19 2.61 -6.81
CA LYS A 27 10.14 3.73 -6.75
C LYS A 27 11.35 3.42 -5.87
N ALA A 28 11.16 2.72 -4.75
CA ALA A 28 12.26 2.29 -3.90
C ALA A 28 13.18 1.28 -4.63
N PHE A 29 12.61 0.29 -5.30
CA PHE A 29 13.36 -0.68 -6.14
C PHE A 29 14.15 0.01 -7.25
N LEU A 30 13.53 0.94 -7.97
CA LEU A 30 14.19 1.72 -9.02
C LEU A 30 15.34 2.58 -8.45
N SER A 31 15.18 3.15 -7.25
CA SER A 31 16.23 3.96 -6.62
C SER A 31 17.50 3.19 -6.28
N VAL A 32 17.39 1.87 -6.10
CA VAL A 32 18.53 0.96 -5.87
C VAL A 32 19.00 0.24 -7.14
N GLY A 33 18.48 0.64 -8.32
CA GLY A 33 18.87 0.06 -9.61
C GLY A 33 18.28 -1.32 -9.91
N LEU A 34 17.24 -1.73 -9.18
CA LEU A 34 16.54 -3.00 -9.40
C LEU A 34 15.22 -2.76 -10.15
N ASP A 35 15.13 -3.17 -11.41
CA ASP A 35 13.87 -3.22 -12.16
C ASP A 35 13.34 -4.66 -12.15
N ASN A 36 12.61 -5.03 -11.09
CA ASN A 36 11.99 -6.34 -10.96
C ASN A 36 10.50 -6.20 -10.61
N LYS A 37 9.69 -5.96 -11.65
CA LYS A 37 8.26 -5.71 -11.54
C LYS A 37 7.49 -6.88 -10.90
N ASP A 38 7.89 -8.13 -11.18
CA ASP A 38 7.26 -9.31 -10.58
C ASP A 38 7.46 -9.37 -9.07
N LYS A 39 8.69 -9.09 -8.59
CA LYS A 39 8.96 -9.01 -7.15
C LYS A 39 8.21 -7.85 -6.49
N VAL A 40 8.14 -6.70 -7.15
CA VAL A 40 7.42 -5.52 -6.64
C VAL A 40 5.93 -5.81 -6.47
N GLY A 41 5.31 -6.46 -7.46
CA GLY A 41 3.89 -6.85 -7.40
C GLY A 41 3.60 -7.78 -6.23
N LYS A 42 4.38 -8.87 -6.10
CA LYS A 42 4.24 -9.83 -5.00
C LYS A 42 4.40 -9.18 -3.62
N LEU A 43 5.43 -8.35 -3.46
CA LEU A 43 5.68 -7.67 -2.19
C LEU A 43 4.56 -6.68 -1.84
N ALA A 44 4.02 -5.97 -2.83
CA ALA A 44 2.90 -5.08 -2.61
C ALA A 44 1.63 -5.85 -2.19
N ASP A 45 1.35 -6.99 -2.81
CA ASP A 45 0.22 -7.84 -2.44
C ASP A 45 0.36 -8.41 -1.01
N GLU A 46 1.57 -8.82 -0.60
CA GLU A 46 1.86 -9.24 0.77
C GLU A 46 1.60 -8.11 1.76
N VAL A 47 2.08 -6.90 1.49
CA VAL A 47 1.84 -5.72 2.35
C VAL A 47 0.35 -5.42 2.47
N VAL A 48 -0.41 -5.50 1.37
CA VAL A 48 -1.86 -5.26 1.38
C VAL A 48 -2.59 -6.33 2.20
N ASN A 49 -2.18 -7.59 2.07
CA ASN A 49 -2.76 -8.68 2.83
C ASN A 49 -2.50 -8.53 4.34
N GLU A 50 -1.28 -8.14 4.73
CA GLU A 50 -0.98 -7.86 6.14
C GLU A 50 -1.75 -6.63 6.65
N LEU A 51 -1.84 -5.56 5.86
CA LEU A 51 -2.65 -4.39 6.23
C LEU A 51 -4.12 -4.75 6.42
N ARG A 52 -4.69 -5.62 5.58
CA ARG A 52 -6.06 -6.10 5.74
C ARG A 52 -6.26 -6.91 7.03
N LYS A 53 -5.29 -7.75 7.40
CA LYS A 53 -5.35 -8.51 8.67
C LYS A 53 -5.28 -7.61 9.90
N ILE A 54 -4.40 -6.61 9.87
CA ILE A 54 -4.15 -5.71 11.00
C ILE A 54 -5.32 -4.73 11.19
N TYR A 55 -5.88 -4.23 10.09
CA TYR A 55 -6.87 -3.16 10.09
C TYR A 55 -8.25 -3.63 9.63
N ASP A 56 -8.66 -4.85 9.96
CA ASP A 56 -9.95 -5.48 9.61
C ASP A 56 -11.17 -4.52 9.74
N GLY A 57 -11.44 -3.71 8.71
CA GLY A 57 -12.44 -2.63 8.71
C GLY A 57 -12.06 -1.30 9.39
N ASN A 58 -10.85 -1.17 9.96
CA ASN A 58 -10.37 0.03 10.64
C ASN A 58 -9.64 1.03 9.72
N ILE A 59 -9.56 2.28 10.19
CA ILE A 59 -8.90 3.37 9.46
C ILE A 59 -7.38 3.22 9.60
N ILE A 60 -6.70 3.03 8.47
CA ILE A 60 -5.23 3.02 8.40
C ILE A 60 -4.74 4.48 8.52
N HIS A 61 -3.70 4.73 9.33
CA HIS A 61 -3.11 6.06 9.50
C HIS A 61 -1.77 6.14 8.75
N VAL A 62 -1.58 7.15 7.90
CA VAL A 62 -0.34 7.39 7.12
C VAL A 62 -0.07 8.87 6.86
#